data_AF-A0A972DVR2-F1
#
_entry.id   AF-A0A972DVR2-F1
#
_cell.length_a   1.000
_cell.length_b   1.000
_cell.length_c   1.000
_cell.angle_alpha   90.00
_cell.angle_beta   90.00
_cell.angle_gamma   90.00
#
_symmetry.space_group_name_H-M   'P 1'
#
loop_
_entity.id
_entity.type
_entity.pdbx_description
1 polymer ?
#
loop_
_entity_poly.entity_id
_entity_poly.type
_entity_poly.pdbx_seq_one_letter_code
_entity_poly.pdbx_strand_id
1 'polypeptide(L)'
;MPASNANDPSRTRAGLPWYTWDVVLLGVLFVFGTFGNAFPLLSYVGGLRNDKELVFGASMWLVLFTPIAFICLVALIVRIIHCWPLRIVHLRRLIALQIVVSLGTLAYVGLPFLLLQYGPPACEMHMWGMRKYVRTQVDVAAIRAWLDALDPNAWHGVQIDVRRDEESKPVLVPDDVVLPPCLLCLEPRYVALSSVEDGGLAVILTWGSGFLGTWHLAIGPETMETPPSELARAAGYSLDVFPYNVTVSPGVLIWHDRE
;
A
#
# COMPACT_ATOMS: atom_id res chain seq x y z
N MET A 1 64.67 31.62 29.19
CA MET A 1 64.07 31.52 27.84
C MET A 1 64.93 30.59 26.99
N PRO A 2 64.41 29.41 26.62
CA PRO A 2 64.62 28.90 25.28
C PRO A 2 63.29 28.57 24.60
N ALA A 3 63.40 28.47 23.28
CA ALA A 3 62.38 28.60 22.26
C ALA A 3 61.16 27.68 22.38
N SER A 4 60.02 28.29 22.11
CA SER A 4 58.79 27.72 21.58
C SER A 4 59.07 26.70 20.46
N ASN A 5 58.95 25.41 20.78
CA ASN A 5 58.72 24.36 19.78
C ASN A 5 57.24 24.39 19.38
N ALA A 6 56.94 25.30 18.46
CA ALA A 6 55.73 25.25 17.66
C ALA A 6 55.95 24.26 16.50
N ASN A 7 54.88 23.54 16.17
CA ASN A 7 54.69 22.70 14.99
C ASN A 7 55.18 21.26 15.10
N ASP A 8 54.45 20.47 15.89
CA ASP A 8 54.29 19.04 15.62
C ASP A 8 53.07 18.86 14.67
N PRO A 9 53.27 18.65 13.36
CA PRO A 9 52.18 18.42 12.40
C PRO A 9 51.51 17.04 12.55
N SER A 10 51.93 16.21 13.52
CA SER A 10 51.31 14.90 13.79
C SER A 10 49.98 14.98 14.54
N ARG A 11 49.54 16.18 14.95
CA ARG A 11 48.21 16.39 15.54
C ARG A 11 47.11 16.24 14.49
N THR A 12 46.51 15.05 14.54
CA THR A 12 45.08 14.78 14.31
C THR A 12 44.57 14.87 12.87
N ARG A 13 44.99 13.94 12.00
CA ARG A 13 43.97 13.20 11.24
C ARG A 13 43.38 12.17 12.20
N ALA A 14 42.43 12.59 13.03
CA ALA A 14 41.59 11.65 13.77
C ALA A 14 40.81 10.86 12.72
N GLY A 15 41.38 9.74 12.26
CA GLY A 15 40.72 8.84 11.31
C GLY A 15 39.38 8.41 11.89
N LEU A 16 38.36 8.32 11.05
CA LEU A 16 37.05 7.87 11.49
C LEU A 16 37.17 6.51 12.22
N PRO A 17 36.40 6.31 13.31
CA PRO A 17 36.35 5.01 13.97
C PRO A 17 36.06 3.89 12.97
N TRP A 18 36.75 2.75 13.10
CA TRP A 18 36.67 1.65 12.13
C TRP A 18 35.24 1.10 11.95
N TYR A 19 34.38 1.27 12.96
CA TYR A 19 32.98 0.84 12.99
C TYR A 19 32.01 1.84 12.36
N THR A 20 32.47 3.01 11.90
CA THR A 20 31.58 4.06 11.36
C THR A 20 30.72 3.52 10.22
N TRP A 21 31.32 2.78 9.29
CA TRP A 21 30.60 2.18 8.18
C TRP A 21 29.59 1.12 8.63
N ASP A 22 29.90 0.36 9.68
CA ASP A 22 28.95 -0.61 10.23
C ASP A 22 27.71 0.10 10.82
N VAL A 23 27.91 1.23 11.49
CA VAL A 23 26.81 2.07 12.00
C VAL A 23 25.99 2.65 10.86
N VAL A 24 26.62 3.14 9.79
CA VAL A 24 25.90 3.67 8.61
C VAL A 24 25.07 2.57 7.94
N LEU A 25 25.65 1.39 7.71
CA LEU A 25 24.96 0.24 7.11
C LEU A 25 23.77 -0.20 7.96
N LEU A 26 23.96 -0.32 9.28
CA LEU A 26 22.88 -0.66 10.20
C LEU A 26 21.81 0.43 10.24
N GLY A 27 22.19 1.71 10.17
CA GLY A 27 21.25 2.83 10.11
C GLY A 27 20.37 2.80 8.87
N VAL A 28 20.95 2.54 7.68
CA VAL A 28 20.18 2.40 6.43
C VAL A 28 19.23 1.21 6.51
N LEU A 29 19.71 0.05 6.98
CA LEU A 29 18.87 -1.14 7.18
C LEU A 29 17.75 -0.91 8.20
N PHE A 30 18.03 -0.13 9.25
CA PHE A 30 17.04 0.24 10.25
C PHE A 30 15.93 1.14 9.66
N VAL A 31 16.31 2.14 8.86
CA VAL A 31 15.32 2.99 8.16
C VAL A 31 14.47 2.16 7.21
N PHE A 32 15.08 1.29 6.41
CA PHE A 32 14.36 0.39 5.50
C PHE A 32 13.41 -0.54 6.26
N GLY A 33 13.90 -1.20 7.33
CA GLY A 33 13.07 -2.07 8.15
C GLY A 33 11.92 -1.31 8.83
N THR A 34 12.15 -0.11 9.36
CA THR A 34 11.09 0.73 9.94
C THR A 34 10.01 1.03 8.91
N PHE A 35 10.42 1.45 7.71
CA PHE A 35 9.51 1.77 6.62
C PHE A 35 8.70 0.56 6.17
N GLY A 36 9.36 -0.60 5.97
CA GLY A 36 8.69 -1.84 5.60
C GLY A 36 7.70 -2.34 6.66
N ASN A 37 8.06 -2.26 7.94
CA ASN A 37 7.16 -2.64 9.05
C ASN A 37 6.00 -1.64 9.22
N ALA A 38 6.17 -0.37 8.86
CA ALA A 38 5.11 0.63 8.88
C ALA A 38 4.17 0.55 7.65
N PHE A 39 4.56 -0.17 6.60
CA PHE A 39 3.80 -0.27 5.36
C PHE A 39 2.34 -0.71 5.55
N PRO A 40 2.00 -1.74 6.35
CA PRO A 40 0.60 -2.11 6.58
C PRO A 40 -0.23 -0.98 7.21
N LEU A 41 0.37 -0.18 8.10
CA LEU A 41 -0.29 0.99 8.69
C LEU A 41 -0.51 2.07 7.62
N LEU A 42 0.47 2.31 6.75
CA LEU A 42 0.32 3.22 5.61
C LEU A 42 -0.79 2.74 4.67
N SER A 43 -0.88 1.44 4.38
CA SER A 43 -1.96 0.86 3.58
C SER A 43 -3.33 1.08 4.23
N TYR A 44 -3.44 0.88 5.55
CA TYR A 44 -4.66 1.18 6.30
C TYR A 44 -5.05 2.65 6.23
N VAL A 45 -4.09 3.56 6.44
CA VAL A 45 -4.33 5.02 6.34
C VAL A 45 -4.72 5.41 4.93
N GLY A 46 -4.10 4.80 3.91
CA GLY A 46 -4.46 4.97 2.51
C GLY A 46 -5.91 4.58 2.25
N GLY A 47 -6.34 3.42 2.76
CA GLY A 47 -7.75 3.00 2.65
C GLY A 47 -8.70 3.90 3.42
N LEU A 48 -8.31 4.36 4.61
CA LEU A 48 -9.12 5.26 5.44
C LEU A 48 -9.35 6.64 4.77
N ARG A 49 -8.40 7.08 3.96
CA ARG A 49 -8.47 8.35 3.22
C ARG A 49 -8.90 8.19 1.77
N ASN A 50 -9.08 6.95 1.31
CA ASN A 50 -9.16 6.62 -0.11
C ASN A 50 -8.01 7.21 -0.95
N ASP A 51 -6.82 7.34 -0.35
CA ASP A 51 -5.63 7.95 -0.94
C ASP A 51 -4.75 6.85 -1.57
N LYS A 52 -4.92 6.71 -2.89
CA LYS A 52 -4.19 5.72 -3.69
C LYS A 52 -2.74 6.12 -3.92
N GLU A 53 -2.46 7.41 -3.99
CA GLU A 53 -1.12 7.94 -4.24
C GLU A 53 -0.20 7.63 -3.07
N LEU A 54 -0.73 7.69 -1.83
CA LEU A 54 0.00 7.30 -0.63
C LEU A 54 0.46 5.84 -0.69
N VAL A 55 -0.46 4.92 -1.00
CA VAL A 55 -0.14 3.48 -1.05
C VAL A 55 0.79 3.18 -2.22
N PHE A 56 0.52 3.74 -3.40
CA PHE A 56 1.35 3.55 -4.58
C PHE A 56 2.76 4.10 -4.41
N GLY A 57 2.87 5.34 -3.92
CA GLY A 57 4.15 5.96 -3.60
C GLY A 57 4.94 5.12 -2.59
N ALA A 58 4.29 4.68 -1.50
CA ALA A 58 4.94 3.85 -0.48
C ALA A 58 5.44 2.51 -1.05
N SER A 59 4.64 1.84 -1.89
CA SER A 59 5.04 0.60 -2.58
C SER A 59 6.22 0.81 -3.51
N MET A 60 6.20 1.88 -4.31
CA MET A 60 7.32 2.23 -5.20
C MET A 60 8.62 2.50 -4.44
N TRP A 61 8.54 3.26 -3.34
CA TRP A 61 9.70 3.49 -2.47
C TRP A 61 10.23 2.19 -1.86
N LEU A 62 9.34 1.27 -1.44
CA LEU A 62 9.74 -0.01 -0.87
C LEU A 62 10.48 -0.87 -1.91
N VAL A 63 9.97 -0.95 -3.14
CA VAL A 63 10.63 -1.63 -4.26
C VAL A 63 11.99 -0.99 -4.57
N LEU A 64 12.06 0.34 -4.63
CA LEU A 64 13.28 1.07 -4.96
C LEU A 64 14.37 0.93 -3.89
N PHE A 65 13.99 0.91 -2.60
CA PHE A 65 14.96 0.76 -1.50
C PHE A 65 15.39 -0.69 -1.25
N THR A 66 14.63 -1.67 -1.71
CA THR A 66 14.97 -3.10 -1.57
C THR A 66 16.36 -3.46 -2.09
N PRO A 67 16.79 -3.09 -3.31
CA PRO A 67 18.14 -3.40 -3.79
C PRO A 67 19.24 -2.69 -2.97
N ILE A 68 18.98 -1.46 -2.49
CA ILE A 68 19.92 -0.74 -1.63
C ILE A 68 20.08 -1.47 -0.29
N ALA A 69 18.97 -1.87 0.33
CA ALA A 69 19.00 -2.66 1.56
C ALA A 69 19.74 -3.99 1.36
N PHE A 70 19.54 -4.66 0.22
CA PHE A 70 20.26 -5.89 -0.13
C PHE A 70 21.77 -5.66 -0.24
N ILE A 71 22.21 -4.62 -0.95
CA ILE A 71 23.63 -4.27 -1.07
C ILE A 71 24.22 -3.95 0.32
N CYS A 72 23.51 -3.18 1.15
CA CYS A 72 23.93 -2.86 2.51
C CYS A 72 24.06 -4.13 3.37
N LEU A 73 23.14 -5.08 3.23
CA LEU A 73 23.17 -6.35 3.94
C LEU A 73 24.38 -7.19 3.52
N VAL A 74 24.64 -7.32 2.23
CA VAL A 74 25.83 -8.04 1.72
C VAL A 74 27.12 -7.38 2.19
N ALA A 75 27.21 -6.04 2.12
CA ALA A 75 28.37 -5.30 2.61
C ALA A 75 28.59 -5.52 4.12
N LEU A 76 27.51 -5.53 4.91
CA LEU A 76 27.58 -5.80 6.34
C LEU A 76 28.08 -7.22 6.61
N ILE A 77 27.59 -8.24 5.90
CA ILE A 77 28.03 -9.63 6.02
C ILE A 77 29.52 -9.75 5.70
N VAL A 78 29.98 -9.19 4.59
CA VAL A 78 31.40 -9.20 4.19
C VAL A 78 32.27 -8.57 5.28
N ARG A 79 31.84 -7.44 5.85
CA ARG A 79 32.58 -6.77 6.93
C ARG A 79 32.61 -7.58 8.22
N ILE A 80 31.50 -8.21 8.58
CA ILE A 80 31.39 -9.07 9.75
C ILE A 80 32.33 -10.28 9.63
N ILE A 81 32.43 -10.87 8.43
CA ILE A 81 33.25 -12.06 8.19
C ILE A 81 34.74 -11.71 8.06
N HIS A 82 35.08 -10.66 7.31
CA HIS A 82 36.48 -10.36 6.97
C HIS A 82 37.12 -9.28 7.84
N CYS A 83 36.38 -8.23 8.23
CA CYS A 83 36.98 -7.08 8.92
C CYS A 83 36.97 -7.25 10.45
N TRP A 84 35.90 -7.82 11.02
CA TRP A 84 35.77 -7.93 12.48
C TRP A 84 36.80 -8.85 13.14
N PRO A 85 37.16 -10.03 12.57
CA PRO A 85 38.20 -10.87 13.17
C PRO A 85 39.57 -10.19 13.25
N LEU A 86 39.86 -9.25 12.33
CA LEU A 86 41.10 -8.48 12.33
C LEU A 86 41.15 -7.40 13.42
N ARG A 87 40.01 -7.03 14.01
CA ARG A 87 39.88 -5.91 14.95
C ARG A 87 39.47 -6.35 16.36
N ILE A 88 38.79 -7.49 16.50
CA ILE A 88 38.27 -7.99 17.78
C ILE A 88 39.06 -9.23 18.20
N VAL A 89 39.97 -9.06 19.15
CA VAL A 89 40.89 -10.11 19.61
C VAL A 89 40.18 -11.24 20.37
N HIS A 90 39.11 -10.92 21.10
CA HIS A 90 38.40 -11.92 21.91
C HIS A 90 37.36 -12.68 21.10
N LEU A 91 37.65 -13.95 20.79
CA LEU A 91 36.78 -14.83 20.01
C LEU A 91 35.33 -14.91 20.55
N ARG A 92 35.17 -15.03 21.87
CA ARG A 92 33.83 -15.08 22.50
C ARG A 92 33.02 -13.81 22.23
N ARG A 93 33.67 -12.64 22.31
CA ARG A 93 33.04 -11.34 22.07
C ARG A 93 32.70 -11.16 20.59
N LEU A 94 33.59 -11.61 19.70
CA LEU A 94 33.35 -11.62 18.26
C LEU A 94 32.10 -12.44 17.92
N ILE A 95 32.05 -13.71 18.35
CA ILE A 95 30.92 -14.60 18.09
C ILE A 95 29.61 -14.03 18.66
N ALA A 96 29.64 -13.51 19.90
CA ALA A 96 28.47 -12.91 20.51
C ALA A 96 27.93 -11.72 19.68
N LEU A 97 28.80 -10.81 19.24
CA LEU A 97 28.39 -9.67 18.39
C LEU A 97 27.88 -10.13 17.03
N GLN A 98 28.50 -11.15 16.43
CA GLN A 98 28.07 -11.72 15.15
C GLN A 98 26.66 -12.30 15.24
N ILE A 99 26.38 -13.07 16.29
CA ILE A 99 25.05 -13.63 16.53
C ILE A 99 24.03 -12.51 16.75
N VAL A 100 24.33 -11.55 17.64
CA VAL A 100 23.40 -10.46 17.97
C VAL A 100 23.07 -9.61 16.74
N VAL A 101 24.09 -9.20 15.97
CA VAL A 101 23.86 -8.35 14.79
C VAL A 101 23.17 -9.13 13.67
N SER A 102 23.56 -10.37 13.42
CA SER A 102 22.92 -11.19 12.38
C SER A 102 21.48 -11.49 12.73
N LEU A 103 21.20 -11.93 13.96
CA LEU A 103 19.85 -12.25 14.40
C LEU A 103 18.98 -10.99 14.49
N GLY A 104 19.49 -9.89 15.01
CA GLY A 104 18.78 -8.61 15.08
C GLY A 104 18.44 -8.06 13.70
N THR A 105 19.40 -8.09 12.77
CA THR A 105 19.17 -7.62 11.39
C THR A 105 18.20 -8.53 10.65
N LEU A 106 18.37 -9.85 10.76
CA LEU A 106 17.47 -10.81 10.12
C LEU A 106 16.05 -10.71 10.68
N ALA A 107 15.90 -10.63 12.00
CA ALA A 107 14.59 -10.44 12.61
C ALA A 107 13.96 -9.12 12.15
N TYR A 108 14.71 -8.02 12.15
CA TYR A 108 14.14 -6.71 11.89
C TYR A 108 13.84 -6.44 10.40
N VAL A 109 14.78 -6.78 9.51
CA VAL A 109 14.67 -6.57 8.07
C VAL A 109 13.90 -7.70 7.40
N GLY A 110 13.98 -8.92 7.93
CA GLY A 110 13.21 -10.06 7.45
C GLY A 110 11.74 -10.03 7.87
N LEU A 111 11.40 -9.41 9.00
CA LEU A 111 10.02 -9.33 9.50
C LEU A 111 9.04 -8.69 8.49
N PRO A 112 9.35 -7.58 7.79
CA PRO A 112 8.50 -7.07 6.72
C PRO A 112 8.17 -8.10 5.65
N PHE A 113 9.12 -8.93 5.23
CA PHE A 113 8.89 -9.99 4.23
C PHE A 113 8.05 -11.14 4.79
N LEU A 114 8.31 -11.51 6.05
CA LEU A 114 7.48 -12.50 6.75
C LEU A 114 6.05 -11.99 6.95
N LEU A 115 5.86 -10.72 7.26
CA LEU A 115 4.55 -10.09 7.38
C LEU A 115 3.86 -9.94 6.02
N LEU A 116 4.61 -9.69 4.95
CA LEU A 116 4.08 -9.69 3.58
C LEU A 116 3.63 -11.09 3.14
N GLN A 117 4.32 -12.15 3.58
CA GLN A 117 4.04 -13.53 3.19
C GLN A 117 3.02 -14.24 4.10
N TYR A 118 3.06 -13.98 5.40
CA TYR A 118 2.26 -14.68 6.43
C TYR A 118 1.34 -13.76 7.25
N GLY A 119 1.53 -12.44 7.17
CA GLY A 119 0.60 -11.49 7.77
C GLY A 119 -0.64 -11.28 6.90
N PRO A 120 -1.68 -10.61 7.45
CA PRO A 120 -2.81 -10.16 6.63
C PRO A 120 -2.23 -9.35 5.47
N PRO A 121 -2.45 -9.76 4.22
CA PRO A 121 -1.82 -9.11 3.08
C PRO A 121 -2.15 -7.62 3.12
N ALA A 122 -1.23 -6.76 2.70
CA ALA A 122 -1.42 -5.30 2.79
C ALA A 122 -2.75 -4.82 2.18
N CYS A 123 -3.31 -5.57 1.23
CA CYS A 123 -4.66 -5.37 0.71
C CYS A 123 -5.75 -5.51 1.79
N GLU A 124 -5.69 -6.47 2.71
CA GLU A 124 -6.64 -6.58 3.83
C GLU A 124 -6.62 -5.35 4.74
N MET A 125 -5.42 -4.84 5.08
CA MET A 125 -5.30 -3.63 5.89
C MET A 125 -5.88 -2.41 5.18
N HIS A 126 -5.63 -2.29 3.87
CA HIS A 126 -6.26 -1.26 3.05
C HIS A 126 -7.79 -1.40 3.03
N MET A 127 -8.30 -2.62 2.85
CA MET A 127 -9.72 -2.94 2.84
C MET A 127 -10.40 -2.63 4.18
N TRP A 128 -9.73 -2.82 5.31
CA TRP A 128 -10.24 -2.42 6.62
C TRP A 128 -10.33 -0.90 6.75
N GLY A 129 -9.33 -0.18 6.24
CA GLY A 129 -9.36 1.28 6.13
C GLY A 129 -10.53 1.75 5.27
N MET A 130 -10.68 1.16 4.08
CA MET A 130 -11.75 1.46 3.13
C MET A 130 -13.14 1.15 3.70
N ARG A 131 -13.31 0.02 4.39
CA ARG A 131 -14.56 -0.29 5.11
C ARG A 131 -14.93 0.80 6.11
N LYS A 132 -13.95 1.33 6.85
CA LYS A 132 -14.18 2.43 7.79
C LYS A 132 -14.48 3.74 7.07
N TYR A 133 -13.77 4.03 5.98
CA TYR A 133 -14.05 5.18 5.11
C TYR A 133 -15.49 5.13 4.60
N VAL A 134 -15.92 4.02 3.99
CA VAL A 134 -17.28 3.85 3.46
C VAL A 134 -18.34 4.04 4.54
N ARG A 135 -18.16 3.45 5.73
CA ARG A 135 -19.11 3.63 6.83
C ARG A 135 -19.26 5.06 7.34
N THR A 136 -18.24 5.90 7.14
CA THR A 136 -18.17 7.23 7.76
C THR A 136 -18.37 8.38 6.77
N GLN A 137 -18.02 8.17 5.49
CA GLN A 137 -17.98 9.22 4.48
C GLN A 137 -18.92 8.97 3.30
N VAL A 138 -19.35 7.73 3.06
CA VAL A 138 -20.21 7.41 1.91
C VAL A 138 -21.68 7.53 2.34
N ASP A 139 -22.40 8.43 1.68
CA ASP A 139 -23.85 8.54 1.83
C ASP A 139 -24.56 7.46 0.98
N VAL A 140 -24.61 6.26 1.56
CA VAL A 140 -25.25 5.09 0.95
C VAL A 140 -26.73 5.37 0.64
N ALA A 141 -27.42 6.15 1.48
CA ALA A 141 -28.83 6.46 1.29
C ALA A 141 -29.04 7.38 0.09
N ALA A 142 -28.22 8.42 -0.07
CA ALA A 142 -28.27 9.30 -1.24
C ALA A 142 -27.94 8.55 -2.54
N ILE A 143 -26.95 7.66 -2.52
CA ILE A 143 -26.61 6.83 -3.69
C ILE A 143 -27.77 5.91 -4.07
N ARG A 144 -28.42 5.26 -3.10
CA ARG A 144 -29.61 4.43 -3.34
C ARG A 144 -30.78 5.23 -3.89
N ALA A 145 -31.08 6.39 -3.30
CA ALA A 145 -32.16 7.25 -3.79
C ALA A 145 -31.93 7.71 -5.24
N TRP A 146 -30.67 7.95 -5.61
CA TRP A 146 -30.30 8.20 -7.00
C TRP A 146 -30.51 6.98 -7.90
N LEU A 147 -30.08 5.78 -7.47
CA LEU A 147 -30.29 4.53 -8.21
C LEU A 147 -31.79 4.23 -8.44
N ASP A 148 -32.63 4.47 -7.43
CA ASP A 148 -34.07 4.23 -7.49
C ASP A 148 -34.80 5.17 -8.47
N ALA A 149 -34.19 6.33 -8.79
CA ALA A 149 -34.73 7.29 -9.74
C ALA A 149 -34.37 6.98 -11.20
N LEU A 150 -33.43 6.06 -11.44
CA LEU A 150 -32.99 5.67 -12.77
C LEU A 150 -33.86 4.52 -13.32
N ASP A 151 -34.08 4.51 -14.64
CA ASP A 151 -34.69 3.37 -15.32
C ASP A 151 -33.67 2.23 -15.46
N PRO A 152 -33.89 1.06 -14.84
CA PRO A 152 -32.96 -0.06 -14.91
C PRO A 152 -32.65 -0.51 -16.34
N ASN A 153 -33.61 -0.41 -17.26
CA ASN A 153 -33.42 -0.86 -18.65
C ASN A 153 -32.54 0.08 -19.46
N ALA A 154 -32.54 1.38 -19.14
CA ALA A 154 -31.74 2.37 -19.84
C ALA A 154 -30.29 2.42 -19.35
N TRP A 155 -30.06 2.05 -18.09
CA TRP A 155 -28.77 2.23 -17.41
C TRP A 155 -28.00 0.92 -17.16
N HIS A 156 -28.58 -0.23 -17.49
CA HIS A 156 -27.90 -1.52 -17.37
C HIS A 156 -26.67 -1.60 -18.28
N GLY A 157 -25.53 -2.00 -17.71
CA GLY A 157 -24.28 -2.22 -18.45
C GLY A 157 -23.53 -0.93 -18.80
N VAL A 158 -24.00 0.23 -18.33
CA VAL A 158 -23.32 1.51 -18.54
C VAL A 158 -22.03 1.54 -17.72
N GLN A 159 -20.92 1.85 -18.39
CA GLN A 159 -19.62 2.07 -17.77
C GLN A 159 -19.13 3.49 -18.09
N ILE A 160 -18.73 4.20 -17.04
CA ILE A 160 -18.32 5.60 -17.09
C ILE A 160 -16.89 5.68 -16.57
N ASP A 161 -15.99 6.20 -17.40
CA ASP A 161 -14.61 6.51 -17.02
C ASP A 161 -14.58 7.94 -16.46
N VAL A 162 -14.12 8.08 -15.23
CA VAL A 162 -14.00 9.34 -14.51
C VAL A 162 -12.53 9.76 -14.54
N ARG A 163 -12.22 10.68 -15.45
CA ARG A 163 -10.88 11.23 -15.65
C ARG A 163 -10.74 12.56 -14.94
N ARG A 164 -9.52 13.07 -14.83
CA ARG A 164 -9.26 14.45 -14.44
C ARG A 164 -8.68 15.22 -15.61
N ASP A 165 -9.12 16.45 -15.80
CA ASP A 165 -8.49 17.40 -16.71
C ASP A 165 -7.22 18.03 -16.09
N GLU A 166 -6.60 18.96 -16.82
CA GLU A 166 -5.41 19.69 -16.37
C GLU A 166 -5.67 20.52 -15.10
N GLU A 167 -6.93 20.91 -14.84
CA GLU A 167 -7.37 21.65 -13.66
C GLU A 167 -7.82 20.73 -12.52
N SER A 168 -7.61 19.41 -12.66
CA SER A 168 -8.03 18.39 -11.71
C SER A 168 -9.55 18.26 -11.51
N LYS A 169 -10.36 18.75 -12.46
CA LYS A 169 -11.81 18.59 -12.47
C LYS A 169 -12.20 17.24 -13.08
N PRO A 170 -13.28 16.61 -12.58
CA PRO A 170 -13.75 15.34 -13.13
C PRO A 170 -14.31 15.53 -14.54
N VAL A 171 -13.79 14.77 -15.49
CA VAL A 171 -14.28 14.64 -16.86
C VAL A 171 -14.84 13.25 -17.04
N LEU A 172 -16.10 13.16 -17.45
CA LEU A 172 -16.81 11.90 -17.63
C LEU A 172 -16.70 11.43 -19.07
N VAL A 173 -16.49 10.13 -19.25
CA VAL A 173 -16.52 9.48 -20.56
C VAL A 173 -17.46 8.28 -20.47
N PRO A 174 -18.60 8.28 -21.16
CA PRO A 174 -19.08 9.32 -22.08
C PRO A 174 -19.53 10.61 -21.36
N ASP A 175 -19.51 11.73 -22.07
CA ASP A 175 -19.68 13.11 -21.56
C ASP A 175 -21.16 13.54 -21.40
N ASP A 176 -22.09 12.76 -21.93
CA ASP A 176 -23.54 12.94 -21.81
C ASP A 176 -24.12 12.43 -20.48
N VAL A 177 -23.33 11.69 -19.70
CA VAL A 177 -23.75 11.15 -18.41
C VAL A 177 -23.48 12.15 -17.29
N VAL A 178 -24.48 12.36 -16.42
CA VAL A 178 -24.33 13.19 -15.21
C VAL A 178 -24.33 12.30 -13.97
N LEU A 179 -23.19 12.22 -13.29
CA LEU A 179 -23.08 11.54 -12.00
C LEU A 179 -23.45 12.47 -10.84
N PRO A 180 -24.11 11.96 -9.79
CA PRO A 180 -24.46 12.75 -8.62
C PRO A 180 -23.20 13.15 -7.82
N PRO A 181 -23.21 14.30 -7.13
CA PRO A 181 -22.06 14.76 -6.34
C PRO A 181 -21.58 13.75 -5.29
N CYS A 182 -22.48 12.94 -4.73
CA CYS A 182 -22.16 11.91 -3.74
C CYS A 182 -21.32 10.75 -4.31
N LEU A 183 -21.29 10.55 -5.63
CA LEU A 183 -20.39 9.60 -6.29
C LEU A 183 -19.07 10.27 -6.71
N LEU A 184 -19.15 11.50 -7.21
CA LEU A 184 -17.96 12.26 -7.63
C LEU A 184 -17.02 12.56 -6.47
N CYS A 185 -17.54 12.83 -5.26
CA CYS A 185 -16.71 13.08 -4.08
C CYS A 185 -15.89 11.87 -3.62
N LEU A 186 -16.24 10.66 -4.08
CA LEU A 186 -15.51 9.43 -3.78
C LEU A 186 -14.34 9.20 -4.74
N GLU A 187 -14.20 10.05 -5.76
CA GLU A 187 -13.11 10.03 -6.74
C GLU A 187 -12.83 8.63 -7.34
N PRO A 188 -13.87 7.89 -7.79
CA PRO A 188 -13.68 6.64 -8.49
C PRO A 188 -12.95 6.89 -9.82
N ARG A 189 -12.27 5.86 -10.33
CA ARG A 189 -11.73 5.88 -11.69
C ARG A 189 -12.78 5.40 -12.69
N TYR A 190 -13.55 4.39 -12.31
CA TYR A 190 -14.67 3.89 -13.11
C TYR A 190 -15.92 3.80 -12.26
N VAL A 191 -17.06 4.09 -12.88
CA VAL A 191 -18.40 3.89 -12.33
C VAL A 191 -19.14 2.99 -13.30
N ALA A 192 -19.66 1.87 -12.83
CA ALA A 192 -20.46 0.97 -13.63
C ALA A 192 -21.83 0.75 -13.00
N LEU A 193 -22.86 0.59 -13.82
CA LEU A 193 -24.23 0.33 -13.39
C LEU A 193 -24.67 -1.02 -13.92
N SER A 194 -25.28 -1.83 -13.06
CA SER A 194 -25.87 -3.12 -13.45
C SER A 194 -27.17 -3.38 -12.72
N SER A 195 -27.98 -4.23 -13.33
CA SER A 195 -29.24 -4.68 -12.77
C SER A 195 -28.98 -5.81 -11.77
N VAL A 196 -29.74 -5.82 -10.69
CA VAL A 196 -29.74 -6.90 -9.71
C VAL A 196 -30.90 -7.86 -10.03
N GLU A 197 -30.74 -9.15 -9.75
CA GLU A 197 -31.71 -10.20 -10.08
C GLU A 197 -33.13 -9.92 -9.53
N ASP A 198 -33.24 -9.32 -8.34
CA ASP A 198 -34.51 -8.99 -7.67
C ASP A 198 -35.19 -7.71 -8.20
N GLY A 199 -34.62 -7.08 -9.23
CA GLY A 199 -35.06 -5.79 -9.74
C GLY A 199 -34.36 -4.62 -9.04
N GLY A 200 -34.06 -3.58 -9.82
CA GLY A 200 -33.29 -2.41 -9.37
C GLY A 200 -31.87 -2.39 -9.90
N LEU A 201 -31.17 -1.30 -9.61
CA LEU A 201 -29.81 -1.06 -10.06
C LEU A 201 -28.82 -1.12 -8.89
N ALA A 202 -27.60 -1.54 -9.19
CA ALA A 202 -26.44 -1.40 -8.35
C ALA A 202 -25.37 -0.58 -9.08
N VAL A 203 -24.67 0.27 -8.33
CA VAL A 203 -23.48 0.97 -8.80
C VAL A 203 -22.24 0.26 -8.30
N ILE A 204 -21.25 0.10 -9.16
CA ILE A 204 -19.90 -0.38 -8.84
C ILE A 204 -18.92 0.75 -9.08
N LEU A 205 -18.24 1.16 -8.03
CA LEU A 205 -17.16 2.14 -8.07
C LEU A 205 -15.84 1.40 -8.05
N THR A 206 -14.93 1.74 -8.96
CA THR A 206 -13.62 1.11 -9.07
C THR A 206 -12.50 2.11 -8.88
N TRP A 207 -11.53 1.75 -8.05
CA TRP A 207 -10.29 2.49 -7.82
C TRP A 207 -9.08 1.60 -8.18
N GLY A 208 -7.96 2.22 -8.55
CA GLY A 208 -6.72 1.50 -8.85
C GLY A 208 -6.52 1.18 -10.33
N SER A 209 -5.40 0.51 -10.61
CA SER A 209 -5.04 -0.09 -11.90
C SER A 209 -3.71 -0.83 -11.79
N GLY A 210 -3.56 -1.96 -12.48
CA GLY A 210 -2.28 -2.63 -12.67
C GLY A 210 -1.67 -3.17 -11.38
N PHE A 211 -0.39 -2.83 -11.11
CA PHE A 211 0.51 -3.51 -10.16
C PHE A 211 0.00 -3.67 -8.71
N LEU A 212 -0.92 -2.82 -8.23
CA LEU A 212 -1.48 -2.91 -6.87
C LEU A 212 -2.86 -3.56 -6.82
N GLY A 213 -3.38 -3.98 -7.97
CA GLY A 213 -4.74 -4.46 -8.15
C GLY A 213 -5.77 -3.33 -8.23
N THR A 214 -7.02 -3.74 -8.29
CA THR A 214 -8.19 -2.86 -8.33
C THR A 214 -9.06 -3.09 -7.10
N TRP A 215 -9.57 -2.00 -6.54
CA TRP A 215 -10.50 -2.03 -5.41
C TRP A 215 -11.87 -1.62 -5.92
N HIS A 216 -12.90 -2.26 -5.38
CA HIS A 216 -14.27 -2.06 -5.85
C HIS A 216 -15.21 -1.86 -4.67
N LEU A 217 -16.23 -1.02 -4.87
CA LEU A 217 -17.35 -0.82 -3.96
C LEU A 217 -18.64 -0.97 -4.75
N ALA A 218 -19.44 -1.99 -4.43
CA ALA A 218 -20.80 -2.11 -4.93
C ALA A 218 -21.79 -1.56 -3.90
N ILE A 219 -22.73 -0.75 -4.38
CA ILE A 219 -23.87 -0.26 -3.61
C ILE A 219 -25.13 -0.56 -4.42
N GLY A 220 -26.05 -1.30 -3.82
CA GLY A 220 -27.31 -1.67 -4.44
C GLY A 220 -28.44 -1.82 -3.40
N PRO A 221 -29.56 -2.46 -3.78
CA PRO A 221 -30.64 -2.78 -2.86
C PRO A 221 -30.15 -3.65 -1.70
N GLU A 222 -30.86 -3.62 -0.57
CA GLU A 222 -30.45 -4.35 0.64
C GLU A 222 -30.45 -5.88 0.46
N THR A 223 -31.23 -6.37 -0.51
CA THR A 223 -31.29 -7.79 -0.89
C THR A 223 -30.10 -8.25 -1.71
N MET A 224 -29.22 -7.33 -2.14
CA MET A 224 -28.00 -7.68 -2.89
C MET A 224 -26.99 -8.37 -1.96
N GLU A 225 -26.94 -9.71 -2.03
CA GLU A 225 -26.04 -10.55 -1.23
C GLU A 225 -24.65 -10.74 -1.87
N THR A 226 -24.59 -10.78 -3.19
CA THR A 226 -23.36 -10.99 -3.97
C THR A 226 -23.11 -9.82 -4.91
N PRO A 227 -21.83 -9.51 -5.24
CA PRO A 227 -21.55 -8.51 -6.27
C PRO A 227 -22.23 -8.96 -7.58
N PRO A 228 -22.81 -8.04 -8.37
CA PRO A 228 -23.53 -8.41 -9.59
C PRO A 228 -22.64 -9.24 -10.51
N SER A 229 -23.00 -10.51 -10.68
CA SER A 229 -22.18 -11.52 -11.36
C SER A 229 -21.90 -11.16 -12.83
N GLU A 230 -22.83 -10.46 -13.47
CA GLU A 230 -22.67 -10.00 -14.85
C GLU A 230 -21.69 -8.84 -14.98
N LEU A 231 -21.58 -7.95 -14.00
CA LEU A 231 -20.64 -6.82 -14.05
C LEU A 231 -19.21 -7.25 -13.73
N ALA A 232 -19.05 -8.20 -12.81
CA ALA A 232 -17.77 -8.87 -12.61
C ALA A 232 -17.29 -9.47 -13.95
N ARG A 233 -18.14 -10.22 -14.67
CA ARG A 233 -17.79 -10.76 -16.00
C ARG A 233 -17.62 -9.70 -17.09
N ALA A 234 -18.49 -8.69 -17.16
CA ALA A 234 -18.46 -7.65 -18.20
C ALA A 234 -17.25 -6.73 -18.06
N ALA A 235 -16.79 -6.50 -16.83
CA ALA A 235 -15.52 -5.83 -16.56
C ALA A 235 -14.30 -6.77 -16.69
N GLY A 236 -14.50 -8.03 -17.13
CA GLY A 236 -13.44 -8.99 -17.46
C GLY A 236 -12.98 -9.88 -16.31
N TYR A 237 -13.69 -9.90 -15.19
CA TYR A 237 -13.26 -10.55 -13.96
C TYR A 237 -13.90 -11.94 -13.75
N SER A 238 -13.09 -12.87 -13.23
CA SER A 238 -13.54 -14.22 -12.86
C SER A 238 -14.08 -14.24 -11.43
N LEU A 239 -15.35 -14.64 -11.25
CA LEU A 239 -16.02 -14.70 -9.95
C LEU A 239 -15.46 -15.75 -8.98
N ASP A 240 -14.68 -16.70 -9.47
CA ASP A 240 -14.18 -17.82 -8.67
C ASP A 240 -13.01 -17.45 -7.74
N VAL A 241 -12.56 -16.18 -7.74
CA VAL A 241 -11.34 -15.73 -7.05
C VAL A 241 -11.56 -14.39 -6.35
N PHE A 242 -12.56 -14.26 -5.49
CA PHE A 242 -12.68 -13.10 -4.58
C PHE A 242 -12.31 -13.49 -3.13
N PRO A 243 -11.02 -13.67 -2.80
CA PRO A 243 -10.61 -14.06 -1.45
C PRO A 243 -10.91 -12.99 -0.39
N TYR A 244 -11.25 -11.75 -0.79
CA TYR A 244 -11.41 -10.60 0.11
C TYR A 244 -12.72 -9.82 -0.10
N ASN A 245 -13.86 -10.50 -0.06
CA ASN A 245 -15.17 -9.85 -0.01
C ASN A 245 -15.51 -9.39 1.41
N VAL A 246 -15.80 -8.10 1.54
CA VAL A 246 -15.99 -7.44 2.82
C VAL A 246 -17.34 -6.71 2.79
N THR A 247 -18.39 -7.34 3.31
CA THR A 247 -19.71 -6.70 3.47
C THR A 247 -19.61 -5.57 4.49
N VAL A 248 -20.02 -4.37 4.10
CA VAL A 248 -19.97 -3.18 4.96
C VAL A 248 -21.27 -3.06 5.75
N SER A 249 -22.39 -3.21 5.04
CA SER A 249 -23.79 -3.20 5.47
C SER A 249 -24.62 -3.95 4.39
N PRO A 250 -25.90 -4.29 4.63
CA PRO A 250 -26.75 -4.93 3.61
C PRO A 250 -26.72 -4.15 2.30
N GLY A 251 -26.51 -4.83 1.16
CA GLY A 251 -26.39 -4.21 -0.15
C GLY A 251 -25.16 -3.33 -0.39
N VAL A 252 -24.12 -3.40 0.47
CA VAL A 252 -22.86 -2.65 0.32
C VAL A 252 -21.67 -3.58 0.48
N LEU A 253 -20.91 -3.76 -0.59
CA LEU A 253 -19.83 -4.74 -0.68
C LEU A 253 -18.55 -4.05 -1.14
N ILE A 254 -17.42 -4.38 -0.50
CA ILE A 254 -16.09 -3.98 -0.97
C ILE A 254 -15.30 -5.23 -1.29
N TRP A 255 -14.53 -5.21 -2.39
CA TRP A 255 -13.57 -6.28 -2.70
C TRP A 255 -12.30 -5.74 -3.36
N HIS A 256 -11.28 -6.58 -3.42
CA HIS A 256 -9.99 -6.31 -4.03
C HIS A 256 -9.63 -7.42 -5.01
N ASP A 257 -9.26 -7.03 -6.22
CA ASP A 257 -8.84 -7.92 -7.30
C ASP A 257 -7.34 -7.79 -7.52
N ARG A 258 -6.64 -8.93 -7.57
CA ARG A 258 -5.25 -9.02 -8.02
C ARG A 258 -5.27 -9.51 -9.47
N GLU A 259 -4.87 -8.63 -10.39
CA GLU A 259 -4.53 -9.01 -11.78
C GLU A 259 -3.26 -9.87 -11.82
#